data_AF-A0A9P1DS07-F1
#
_entry.id   AF-A0A9P1DS07-F1
#
_cell.length_a   1.000
_cell.length_b   1.000
_cell.length_c   1.000
_cell.angle_alpha   90.00
_cell.angle_beta   90.00
_cell.angle_gamma   90.00
#
_symmetry.space_group_name_H-M   'P 1'
#
loop_
_entity.id
_entity.type
_entity.pdbx_description
1 polymer ?
#
loop_
_entity_poly.entity_id
_entity_poly.type
_entity_poly.pdbx_seq_one_letter_code
_entity_poly.pdbx_strand_id
1 'polypeptide(L)'
;MFQVPKVAEYFGHFVVLAHLEHLADVSSIKKRRERSSADQLVRWGYALSDLKILSTFGRREVGNRQGRILPGWDDIGTEMAAMQLPMNNVDVDRMRIRRGDSVTISTTDPLQDKLAEGTINDIRPGGTLIVQIRGIFPEDCREKLWRVDKSANATVYERQMWALLGLNHAVRVQPIVELMALGPSARCYTNSWGCRKLIF
;
A
#
# COMPACT_ATOMS: atom_id res chain seq x y z
N MET A 1 -32.23 -29.93 8.17
CA MET A 1 -31.48 -28.83 8.82
C MET A 1 -30.02 -29.01 8.40
N PHE A 2 -29.52 -28.22 7.47
CA PHE A 2 -28.13 -28.36 7.01
C PHE A 2 -27.23 -27.73 8.08
N GLN A 3 -26.36 -28.52 8.71
CA GLN A 3 -25.31 -27.95 9.57
C GLN A 3 -24.35 -27.20 8.67
N VAL A 4 -24.36 -25.86 8.77
CA VAL A 4 -23.30 -25.06 8.19
C VAL A 4 -22.01 -25.48 8.89
N PRO A 5 -20.94 -25.83 8.15
CA PRO A 5 -19.67 -26.14 8.78
C PRO A 5 -19.22 -24.93 9.61
N LYS A 6 -18.81 -25.12 10.87
CA LYS A 6 -18.29 -24.05 11.75
C LYS A 6 -17.21 -23.19 11.06
N VAL A 7 -16.50 -23.77 10.11
CA VAL A 7 -15.48 -23.13 9.27
C VAL A 7 -16.07 -22.07 8.34
N ALA A 8 -17.25 -22.30 7.76
CA ALA A 8 -17.91 -21.33 6.88
C ALA A 8 -18.45 -20.13 7.67
N GLU A 9 -18.99 -20.35 8.87
CA GLU A 9 -19.40 -19.27 9.79
C GLU A 9 -18.19 -18.42 10.21
N TYR A 10 -17.09 -19.08 10.60
CA TYR A 10 -15.82 -18.42 10.92
C TYR A 10 -15.32 -17.58 9.73
N PHE A 11 -15.24 -18.18 8.54
CA PHE A 11 -14.79 -17.49 7.33
C PHE A 11 -15.65 -16.26 7.04
N GLY A 12 -16.98 -16.41 6.98
CA GLY A 12 -17.90 -15.30 6.70
C GLY A 12 -17.75 -14.17 7.73
N HIS A 13 -17.69 -14.51 9.02
CA HIS A 13 -17.53 -13.52 10.09
C HIS A 13 -16.23 -12.72 9.95
N PHE A 14 -15.09 -13.39 9.82
CA PHE A 14 -13.79 -12.71 9.77
C PHE A 14 -13.53 -11.99 8.44
N VAL A 15 -14.08 -12.48 7.33
CA VAL A 15 -14.00 -11.75 6.05
C VAL A 15 -14.71 -10.41 6.15
N VAL A 16 -15.93 -10.39 6.71
CA VAL A 16 -16.70 -9.14 6.87
C VAL A 16 -15.96 -8.18 7.80
N LEU A 17 -15.43 -8.66 8.93
CA LEU A 17 -14.66 -7.82 9.85
C LEU A 17 -13.40 -7.25 9.21
N ALA A 18 -12.63 -8.06 8.48
CA ALA A 18 -11.42 -7.61 7.79
C ALA A 18 -11.73 -6.52 6.75
N HIS A 19 -12.83 -6.67 6.00
CA HIS A 19 -13.28 -5.63 5.05
C HIS A 19 -13.68 -4.33 5.77
N LEU A 20 -14.47 -4.42 6.85
CA LEU A 20 -14.91 -3.24 7.60
C LEU A 20 -13.72 -2.48 8.22
N GLU A 21 -12.75 -3.21 8.79
CA GLU A 21 -11.52 -2.63 9.32
C GLU A 21 -10.73 -1.92 8.22
N HIS A 22 -10.51 -2.58 7.08
CA HIS A 22 -9.81 -1.98 5.95
C HIS A 22 -10.50 -0.71 5.42
N LEU A 23 -11.83 -0.74 5.28
CA LEU A 23 -12.62 0.42 4.86
C LEU A 23 -12.54 1.57 5.86
N ALA A 24 -12.55 1.27 7.16
CA ALA A 24 -12.39 2.26 8.21
C ALA A 24 -10.99 2.92 8.13
N ASP A 25 -9.94 2.14 7.90
CA ASP A 25 -8.57 2.63 7.72
C ASP A 25 -8.43 3.54 6.50
N VAL A 26 -8.93 3.10 5.34
CA VAL A 26 -8.94 3.89 4.11
C VAL A 26 -9.72 5.20 4.29
N SER A 27 -10.90 5.14 4.92
CA SER A 27 -11.72 6.32 5.21
C SER A 27 -11.00 7.29 6.15
N SER A 28 -10.34 6.78 7.20
CA SER A 28 -9.57 7.58 8.16
C SER A 28 -8.43 8.34 7.47
N ILE A 29 -7.70 7.69 6.57
CA ILE A 29 -6.61 8.31 5.82
C ILE A 29 -7.13 9.34 4.83
N LYS A 30 -8.20 9.02 4.10
CA LYS A 30 -8.84 9.96 3.17
C LYS A 30 -9.30 11.23 3.88
N LYS A 31 -10.06 11.09 4.98
CA LYS A 31 -10.51 12.22 5.80
C LYS A 31 -9.35 13.06 6.31
N ARG A 32 -8.23 12.43 6.68
CA ARG A 32 -7.03 13.14 7.14
C ARG A 32 -6.39 13.97 6.03
N ARG A 33 -6.30 13.43 4.81
CA ARG A 33 -5.76 14.13 3.64
C ARG A 33 -6.65 15.28 3.20
N GLU A 34 -7.97 15.12 3.29
CA GLU A 34 -8.94 16.16 2.90
C GLU A 34 -9.04 17.32 3.91
N ARG A 35 -8.87 17.04 5.21
CA ARG A 35 -9.08 18.03 6.28
C ARG A 35 -7.83 18.83 6.66
N SER A 36 -6.66 18.39 6.26
CA SER A 36 -5.39 18.94 6.72
C SER A 36 -4.52 19.35 5.55
N SER A 37 -3.85 20.50 5.69
CA SER A 37 -2.91 20.95 4.66
C SER A 37 -1.69 20.04 4.59
N ALA A 38 -0.98 20.07 3.46
CA ALA A 38 0.28 19.36 3.26
C ALA A 38 1.26 19.58 4.43
N ASP A 39 1.48 20.84 4.80
CA ASP A 39 2.41 21.22 5.85
C ASP A 39 1.99 20.69 7.23
N GLN A 40 0.69 20.63 7.51
CA GLN A 40 0.18 20.05 8.76
C GLN A 40 0.46 18.55 8.83
N LEU A 41 0.30 17.83 7.72
CA LEU A 41 0.60 16.40 7.64
C LEU A 41 2.10 16.12 7.84
N VAL A 42 2.96 16.96 7.26
CA VAL A 42 4.42 16.89 7.48
C VAL A 42 4.75 17.18 8.94
N ARG A 43 4.20 18.25 9.52
CA ARG A 43 4.42 18.62 10.92
C ARG A 43 3.98 17.55 11.91
N TRP A 44 2.92 16.80 11.61
CA TRP A 44 2.43 15.69 12.42
C TRP A 44 3.15 14.36 12.16
N GLY A 45 4.09 14.34 11.20
CA GLY A 45 4.87 13.16 10.84
C GLY A 45 4.08 12.11 10.05
N TYR A 46 2.96 12.49 9.43
CA TYR A 46 2.17 11.62 8.54
C TYR A 46 2.61 11.71 7.08
N ALA A 47 3.37 12.74 6.72
CA ALA A 47 3.94 12.94 5.41
C ALA A 47 5.40 13.38 5.52
N LEU A 48 6.15 13.16 4.46
CA LEU A 48 7.52 13.63 4.26
C LEU A 48 7.56 14.34 2.92
N SER A 49 7.98 15.60 2.89
CA SER A 49 8.13 16.40 1.66
C SER A 49 9.59 16.55 1.27
N ASP A 50 9.82 17.06 0.06
CA ASP A 50 11.12 17.49 -0.43
C ASP A 50 12.19 16.38 -0.46
N LEU A 51 11.74 15.15 -0.69
CA LEU A 51 12.60 13.97 -0.74
C LEU A 51 13.31 13.89 -2.09
N LYS A 52 14.64 13.82 -2.07
CA LYS A 52 15.45 13.60 -3.27
C LYS A 52 15.75 12.12 -3.43
N ILE A 53 15.56 11.59 -4.64
CA ILE A 53 15.99 10.22 -4.94
C ILE A 53 17.49 10.22 -5.19
N LEU A 54 18.23 9.49 -4.35
CA LEU A 54 19.67 9.28 -4.48
C LEU A 54 19.97 8.19 -5.51
N SER A 55 19.24 7.09 -5.42
CA SER A 55 19.37 5.96 -6.34
C SER A 55 18.07 5.16 -6.39
N THR A 56 17.81 4.59 -7.56
CA THR A 56 16.83 3.52 -7.75
C THR A 56 17.58 2.22 -8.00
N PHE A 57 17.11 1.12 -7.43
CA PHE A 57 17.74 -0.18 -7.54
C PHE A 57 16.72 -1.29 -7.34
N GLY A 58 17.17 -2.53 -7.52
CA GLY A 58 16.32 -3.68 -7.19
C GLY A 58 15.34 -4.09 -8.27
N ARG A 59 15.44 -3.52 -9.49
CA ARG A 59 14.83 -4.03 -10.73
C ARG A 59 15.39 -5.43 -11.03
N ARG A 60 15.06 -6.39 -10.18
CA ARG A 60 15.26 -7.79 -10.43
C ARG A 60 14.21 -8.10 -11.48
N GLU A 61 14.68 -8.33 -12.71
CA GLU A 61 13.98 -9.25 -13.59
C GLU A 61 13.56 -10.44 -12.74
N VAL A 62 12.29 -10.80 -12.78
CA VAL A 62 11.65 -11.81 -11.92
C VAL A 62 12.27 -13.17 -12.21
N GLY A 63 13.49 -13.37 -11.73
CA GLY A 63 14.21 -14.63 -11.76
C GLY A 63 13.62 -15.52 -10.69
N ASN A 64 12.59 -16.29 -11.06
CA ASN A 64 12.12 -17.53 -10.43
C ASN A 64 11.86 -17.55 -8.91
N ARG A 65 11.88 -16.42 -8.19
CA ARG A 65 11.40 -16.41 -6.80
C ARG A 65 9.88 -16.38 -6.83
N GLN A 66 9.30 -17.56 -6.63
CA GLN A 66 7.87 -17.85 -6.42
C GLN A 66 7.30 -17.14 -5.16
N GLY A 67 7.44 -15.82 -5.07
CA GLY A 67 6.54 -15.06 -4.21
C GLY A 67 5.17 -15.09 -4.86
N ARG A 68 4.16 -15.68 -4.19
CA ARG A 68 2.79 -15.61 -4.68
C ARG A 68 2.37 -14.14 -4.74
N ILE A 69 2.11 -13.64 -5.94
CA ILE A 69 1.50 -12.33 -6.14
C ILE A 69 0.14 -12.35 -5.42
N LEU A 70 -0.14 -11.31 -4.63
CA LEU A 70 -1.41 -11.19 -3.94
C LEU A 70 -2.51 -10.78 -4.94
N PRO A 71 -3.75 -11.31 -4.86
CA PRO A 71 -4.86 -10.93 -5.72
C PRO A 71 -5.08 -9.43 -5.64
N GLY A 72 -5.10 -8.78 -6.81
CA GLY A 72 -5.18 -7.32 -6.91
C GLY A 72 -3.83 -6.63 -7.12
N TRP A 73 -2.72 -7.39 -7.18
CA TRP A 73 -1.40 -6.84 -7.52
C TRP A 73 -1.00 -7.29 -8.92
N ASP A 74 -0.62 -6.32 -9.75
CA ASP A 74 -0.04 -6.60 -11.06
C ASP A 74 1.47 -6.85 -10.97
N ASP A 75 2.12 -6.36 -9.89
CA ASP A 75 3.55 -6.51 -9.64
C ASP A 75 3.83 -6.52 -8.12
N ILE A 76 4.80 -7.32 -7.66
CA ILE A 76 5.25 -7.44 -6.26
C ILE A 76 5.93 -6.14 -5.77
N GLY A 77 6.18 -5.20 -6.68
CA GLY A 77 6.93 -3.99 -6.44
C GLY A 77 8.39 -4.26 -6.72
N THR A 78 8.77 -4.01 -7.97
CA THR A 78 10.07 -4.36 -8.53
C THR A 78 11.13 -3.29 -8.32
N GLU A 79 10.76 -2.07 -7.93
CA GLU A 79 11.72 -0.98 -7.79
C GLU A 79 11.82 -0.50 -6.34
N MET A 80 13.06 -0.37 -5.87
CA MET A 80 13.41 0.28 -4.62
C MET A 80 14.06 1.62 -4.91
N ALA A 81 13.73 2.63 -4.11
CA ALA A 81 14.39 3.93 -4.14
C ALA A 81 14.98 4.26 -2.78
N ALA A 82 16.24 4.73 -2.79
CA ALA A 82 16.84 5.42 -1.67
C ALA A 82 16.54 6.91 -1.78
N MET A 83 15.79 7.43 -0.82
CA MET A 83 15.38 8.82 -0.74
C MET A 83 16.12 9.52 0.41
N GLN A 84 16.66 10.71 0.15
CA GLN A 84 17.27 11.55 1.17
C GLN A 84 16.20 12.35 1.90
N LEU A 85 16.14 12.19 3.22
CA LEU A 85 15.36 13.04 4.12
C LEU A 85 16.04 14.41 4.25
N PRO A 86 15.29 15.53 4.20
CA PRO A 86 15.85 16.84 4.46
C PRO A 86 16.26 16.94 5.93
N MET A 87 17.56 16.83 6.21
CA MET A 87 18.12 16.76 7.57
C MET A 87 17.76 17.95 8.47
N ASN A 88 17.45 19.11 7.87
CA ASN A 88 17.17 20.32 8.63
C ASN A 88 15.71 20.40 9.14
N ASN A 89 14.79 19.61 8.58
CA ASN A 89 13.34 19.80 8.80
C ASN A 89 12.61 18.55 9.33
N VAL A 90 13.28 17.40 9.45
CA VAL A 90 12.62 16.14 9.85
C VAL A 90 13.10 15.67 11.21
N ASP A 91 12.24 15.80 12.21
CA ASP A 91 12.40 15.16 13.51
C ASP A 91 11.97 13.67 13.39
N VAL A 92 12.96 12.77 13.32
CA VAL A 92 12.77 11.34 13.13
C VAL A 92 11.95 10.71 14.27
N ASP A 93 12.03 11.27 15.48
CA ASP A 93 11.30 10.76 16.64
C ASP A 93 9.81 11.06 16.55
N ARG A 94 9.46 12.23 16.00
CA ARG A 94 8.06 12.65 15.76
C ARG A 94 7.43 12.00 14.53
N MET A 95 8.23 11.45 13.64
CA MET A 95 7.75 10.77 12.44
C MET A 95 6.85 9.58 12.82
N ARG A 96 5.61 9.54 12.31
CA ARG A 96 4.66 8.43 12.53
C ARG A 96 4.78 7.31 11.51
N ILE A 97 5.61 7.55 10.52
CA ILE A 97 5.96 6.61 9.47
C ILE A 97 7.08 5.70 10.00
N ARG A 98 6.88 4.38 9.96
CA ARG A 98 7.80 3.37 10.46
C ARG A 98 8.12 2.33 9.39
N ARG A 99 9.16 1.53 9.65
CA ARG A 99 9.51 0.38 8.81
C ARG A 99 8.30 -0.58 8.72
N GLY A 100 7.99 -1.01 7.50
CA GLY A 100 6.84 -1.87 7.19
C GLY A 100 5.52 -1.13 6.96
N ASP A 101 5.46 0.19 7.18
CA ASP A 101 4.28 0.98 6.84
C ASP A 101 4.10 1.07 5.33
N SER A 102 2.84 1.04 4.90
CA SER A 102 2.44 1.36 3.54
C SER A 102 2.41 2.88 3.34
N VAL A 103 2.88 3.31 2.18
CA VAL A 103 2.99 4.72 1.82
C VAL A 103 2.49 4.98 0.40
N THR A 104 2.08 6.21 0.14
CA THR A 104 1.78 6.73 -1.20
C THR A 104 2.89 7.70 -1.60
N ILE A 105 3.38 7.57 -2.83
CA ILE A 105 4.39 8.46 -3.39
C ILE A 105 3.72 9.37 -4.42
N SER A 106 4.02 10.65 -4.32
CA SER A 106 3.54 11.68 -5.23
C SER A 106 4.57 12.81 -5.32
N THR A 107 4.38 13.76 -6.24
CA THR A 107 5.24 14.94 -6.32
C THR A 107 4.75 16.05 -5.38
N THR A 108 3.44 16.25 -5.26
CA THR A 108 2.85 17.35 -4.48
C THR A 108 1.73 16.90 -3.56
N ASP A 109 0.66 16.31 -4.11
CA ASP A 109 -0.54 15.90 -3.39
C ASP A 109 -0.98 14.49 -3.83
N PRO A 110 -0.94 13.49 -2.95
CA PRO A 110 -1.31 12.12 -3.30
C PRO A 110 -2.76 11.95 -3.78
N LEU A 111 -3.64 12.97 -3.68
CA LEU A 111 -4.97 12.95 -4.28
C LEU A 111 -4.99 13.40 -5.75
N GLN A 112 -3.97 14.12 -6.22
CA GLN A 112 -3.89 14.69 -7.56
C GLN A 112 -2.83 14.00 -8.43
N ASP A 113 -1.64 13.77 -7.88
CA ASP A 113 -0.45 13.32 -8.61
C ASP A 113 0.17 12.06 -8.00
N LYS A 114 -0.68 11.11 -7.58
CA LYS A 114 -0.26 9.79 -7.11
C LYS A 114 0.55 9.07 -8.20
N LEU A 115 1.82 8.81 -7.93
CA LEU A 115 2.67 7.98 -8.78
C LEU A 115 2.43 6.50 -8.47
N ALA A 116 2.67 6.10 -7.22
CA ALA A 116 2.72 4.70 -6.83
C ALA A 116 2.40 4.52 -5.34
N GLU A 117 2.04 3.30 -4.97
CA GLU A 117 2.03 2.85 -3.58
C GLU A 117 3.33 2.12 -3.27
N GLY A 118 3.76 2.16 -2.02
CA GLY A 118 4.99 1.51 -1.60
C GLY A 118 4.95 1.05 -0.16
N THR A 119 6.03 0.41 0.25
CA THR A 119 6.28 -0.02 1.63
C THR A 119 7.65 0.47 2.05
N ILE A 120 7.78 0.92 3.29
CA ILE A 120 9.08 1.33 3.81
C ILE A 120 9.87 0.11 4.24
N ASN A 121 10.96 -0.15 3.53
CA ASN A 121 11.83 -1.27 3.83
C ASN A 121 12.78 -0.96 4.96
N ASP A 122 13.31 0.27 5.00
CA ASP A 122 14.28 0.69 6.01
C ASP A 122 14.35 2.21 6.16
N ILE A 123 14.76 2.66 7.35
CA ILE A 123 15.00 4.08 7.66
C ILE A 123 16.38 4.15 8.34
N ARG A 124 17.40 4.57 7.58
CA ARG A 124 18.78 4.51 8.05
C ARG A 124 19.14 5.74 8.91
N PRO A 125 19.95 5.55 9.97
CA PRO A 125 20.61 6.66 10.63
C PRO A 125 21.50 7.38 9.60
N GLY A 126 21.35 8.70 9.48
CA GLY A 126 21.90 9.47 8.36
C GLY A 126 20.86 9.92 7.32
N GLY A 127 19.57 9.80 7.63
CA GLY A 127 18.52 10.47 6.88
C GLY A 127 18.24 9.84 5.51
N THR A 128 18.42 8.52 5.37
CA THR A 128 18.09 7.81 4.13
C THR A 128 16.87 6.92 4.35
N LEU A 129 15.82 7.14 3.57
CA LEU A 129 14.60 6.35 3.54
C LEU A 129 14.66 5.37 2.37
N ILE A 130 14.49 4.07 2.61
CA ILE A 130 14.41 3.06 1.56
C ILE A 130 12.95 2.67 1.37
N VAL A 131 12.39 2.99 0.20
CA VAL A 131 11.01 2.66 -0.15
C VAL A 131 11.00 1.66 -1.29
N GLN A 132 10.21 0.60 -1.14
CA GLN A 132 9.88 -0.31 -2.23
C GLN A 132 8.54 0.10 -2.82
N ILE A 133 8.51 0.38 -4.12
CA ILE A 133 7.32 0.88 -4.80
C ILE A 133 6.69 -0.20 -5.67
N ARG A 134 5.37 -0.10 -5.83
CA ARG A 134 4.57 -0.88 -6.77
C ARG A 134 4.40 -0.05 -8.03
N GLY A 135 5.31 -0.25 -8.97
CA GLY A 135 5.41 0.55 -10.19
C GLY A 135 6.86 0.87 -10.50
N ILE A 136 7.04 1.81 -11.41
CA ILE A 136 8.35 2.22 -11.91
C ILE A 136 8.42 3.75 -11.79
N PHE A 137 9.54 4.25 -11.28
CA PHE A 137 9.86 5.66 -11.27
C PHE A 137 10.12 6.14 -12.71
N PRO A 138 9.70 7.37 -13.07
CA PRO A 138 10.04 7.92 -14.36
C PRO A 138 11.56 8.13 -14.49
N GLU A 139 12.08 8.19 -15.72
CA GLU A 139 13.53 8.33 -15.95
C GLU A 139 14.10 9.62 -15.34
N ASP A 140 13.29 10.68 -15.29
CA ASP A 140 13.62 11.99 -14.70
C ASP A 140 13.41 12.05 -13.18
N CYS A 141 13.22 10.91 -12.51
CA CYS A 141 12.85 10.89 -11.09
C CYS A 141 13.87 11.53 -10.14
N ARG A 142 15.16 11.59 -10.52
CA ARG A 142 16.20 12.20 -9.68
C ARG A 142 16.19 13.73 -9.70
N GLU A 143 15.57 14.32 -10.71
CA GLU A 143 15.49 15.78 -10.87
C GLU A 143 14.30 16.37 -10.09
N LYS A 144 13.36 15.52 -9.67
CA LYS A 144 12.14 15.90 -8.96
C LYS A 144 12.30 15.78 -7.46
N LEU A 145 11.52 16.59 -6.75
CA LEU A 145 11.27 16.42 -5.33
C LEU A 145 10.04 15.55 -5.14
N TRP A 146 10.17 14.58 -4.25
CA TRP A 146 9.13 13.61 -3.97
C TRP A 146 8.53 13.84 -2.60
N ARG A 147 7.28 13.41 -2.48
CA ARG A 147 6.53 13.39 -1.26
C ARG A 147 6.10 11.95 -0.96
N VAL A 148 6.21 11.58 0.30
CA VAL A 148 5.81 10.27 0.81
C VAL A 148 4.78 10.46 1.92
N ASP A 149 3.57 9.98 1.72
CA ASP A 149 2.47 10.05 2.68
C ASP A 149 2.14 8.67 3.24
N LYS A 150 1.84 8.57 4.54
CA LYS A 150 1.33 7.33 5.13
C LYS A 150 0.03 6.90 4.43
N SER A 151 -0.07 5.62 4.09
CA SER A 151 -1.21 5.00 3.39
C SER A 151 -1.82 3.87 4.21
N ALA A 152 -2.96 3.35 3.75
CA ALA A 152 -3.61 2.20 4.35
C ALA A 152 -2.75 0.97 4.08
N ASN A 153 -2.64 0.07 5.05
CA ASN A 153 -1.82 -1.12 4.88
C ASN A 153 -2.58 -2.21 4.10
N ALA A 154 -2.70 -2.01 2.79
CA ALA A 154 -3.34 -2.97 1.89
C ALA A 154 -2.69 -4.36 1.98
N THR A 155 -1.37 -4.41 2.18
CA THR A 155 -0.61 -5.67 2.31
C THR A 155 -1.08 -6.50 3.51
N VAL A 156 -1.36 -5.88 4.66
CA VAL A 156 -1.86 -6.59 5.85
C VAL A 156 -3.25 -7.17 5.58
N TYR A 157 -4.15 -6.33 5.05
CA TYR A 157 -5.51 -6.74 4.70
C TYR A 157 -5.50 -7.94 3.74
N GLU A 158 -4.71 -7.89 2.67
CA GLU A 158 -4.65 -8.98 1.69
C GLU A 158 -4.03 -10.26 2.26
N ARG A 159 -3.00 -10.14 3.12
CA ARG A 159 -2.44 -11.31 3.81
C ARG A 159 -3.47 -11.98 4.71
N GLN A 160 -4.28 -11.19 5.42
CA GLN A 160 -5.40 -11.70 6.22
C GLN A 160 -6.44 -12.40 5.33
N MET A 161 -6.81 -11.77 4.20
CA MET A 161 -7.74 -12.36 3.23
C MET A 161 -7.21 -13.67 2.64
N TRP A 162 -5.92 -13.74 2.31
CA TRP A 162 -5.28 -14.99 1.87
C TRP A 162 -5.31 -16.08 2.93
N ALA A 163 -5.01 -15.73 4.18
CA ALA A 163 -5.06 -16.69 5.26
C ALA A 163 -6.48 -17.26 5.42
N LEU A 164 -7.50 -16.41 5.32
CA LEU A 164 -8.91 -16.82 5.36
C LEU A 164 -9.28 -17.70 4.16
N LEU A 165 -8.85 -17.35 2.95
CA LEU A 165 -9.05 -18.17 1.74
C LEU A 165 -8.34 -19.53 1.85
N GLY A 166 -7.16 -19.56 2.48
CA GLY A 166 -6.42 -20.79 2.77
C GLY A 166 -7.19 -21.78 3.63
N LEU A 167 -8.07 -21.30 4.53
CA LEU A 167 -8.93 -22.18 5.35
C LEU A 167 -9.87 -23.03 4.48
N ASN A 168 -10.32 -22.49 3.35
CA ASN A 168 -11.19 -23.20 2.42
C ASN A 168 -10.46 -24.25 1.57
N HIS A 169 -9.15 -24.11 1.39
CA HIS A 169 -8.35 -25.17 0.75
C HIS A 169 -8.06 -26.31 1.73
N ALA A 170 -8.00 -26.03 3.04
CA ALA A 170 -7.81 -27.04 4.07
C ALA A 170 -9.07 -27.89 4.33
N VAL A 171 -10.25 -27.32 4.11
CA VAL A 171 -11.55 -27.99 4.28
C VAL A 171 -12.28 -27.87 2.97
N ARG A 172 -12.44 -28.95 2.18
CA ARG A 172 -13.05 -28.94 0.82
C ARG A 172 -14.49 -28.33 0.80
N VAL A 173 -14.65 -27.01 0.88
CA VAL A 173 -15.95 -26.31 0.86
C VAL A 173 -16.00 -25.39 -0.37
N GLN A 174 -16.10 -25.99 -1.55
CA GLN A 174 -15.67 -25.35 -2.80
C GLN A 174 -16.54 -24.19 -3.37
N PRO A 175 -17.87 -24.07 -3.25
CA PRO A 175 -18.58 -23.02 -4.03
C PRO A 175 -18.84 -21.67 -3.32
N ILE A 176 -19.17 -21.67 -2.03
CA ILE A 176 -19.72 -20.46 -1.37
C ILE A 176 -18.63 -19.45 -0.97
N VAL A 177 -17.45 -19.94 -0.62
CA VAL A 177 -16.32 -19.10 -0.16
C VAL A 177 -15.70 -18.31 -1.32
N GLU A 178 -15.61 -18.91 -2.51
CA GLU A 178 -15.12 -18.23 -3.71
C GLU A 178 -16.04 -17.07 -4.12
N LEU A 179 -17.37 -17.26 -3.99
CA LEU A 179 -18.36 -16.24 -4.32
C LEU A 179 -18.27 -14.99 -3.43
N MET A 180 -17.96 -15.17 -2.14
CA MET A 180 -17.80 -14.04 -1.19
C MET A 180 -16.45 -13.33 -1.34
N ALA A 181 -15.41 -14.03 -1.77
CA ALA A 181 -14.07 -13.44 -1.96
C ALA A 181 -13.89 -12.73 -3.31
N LEU A 182 -14.68 -13.08 -4.33
CA LEU A 182 -14.64 -12.47 -5.66
C LEU A 182 -15.58 -11.25 -5.81
N GLY A 183 -16.17 -10.77 -4.70
CA GLY A 183 -17.03 -9.59 -4.70
C GLY A 183 -16.33 -8.35 -5.29
N PRO A 184 -17.08 -7.45 -5.96
CA PRO A 184 -16.53 -6.28 -6.69
C PRO A 184 -15.73 -5.29 -5.84
N SER A 185 -15.73 -5.44 -4.51
CA SER A 185 -14.89 -4.69 -3.56
C SER A 185 -13.40 -4.70 -3.93
N ALA A 186 -12.89 -5.79 -4.52
CA ALA A 186 -11.47 -5.90 -4.89
C ALA A 186 -11.09 -5.10 -6.15
N ARG A 187 -12.05 -4.75 -7.04
CA ARG A 187 -11.78 -4.05 -8.30
C ARG A 187 -12.16 -2.56 -8.28
N CYS A 188 -13.00 -2.14 -7.34
CA CYS A 188 -13.46 -0.74 -7.30
C CYS A 188 -12.43 0.25 -6.73
N TYR A 189 -11.34 -0.19 -6.08
CA TYR A 189 -10.36 0.73 -5.48
C TYR A 189 -9.10 0.97 -6.33
N THR A 190 -8.77 0.10 -7.28
CA THR A 190 -7.64 0.33 -8.19
C THR A 190 -7.98 1.29 -9.33
N ASN A 191 -9.27 1.43 -9.68
CA ASN A 191 -9.71 2.23 -10.84
C ASN A 191 -10.47 3.53 -10.50
N SER A 192 -10.75 3.84 -9.23
CA SER A 192 -11.60 5.00 -8.88
C SER A 192 -10.87 6.29 -8.57
N TRP A 193 -9.54 6.35 -8.73
CA TRP A 193 -8.77 7.58 -8.57
C TRP A 193 -7.79 7.76 -9.72
N GLY A 194 -8.31 8.20 -10.88
CA GLY A 194 -7.57 9.14 -11.72
C GLY A 194 -6.47 8.61 -12.66
N CYS A 195 -6.42 7.33 -13.06
CA CYS A 195 -5.67 6.98 -14.27
C CYS A 195 -6.49 7.32 -15.51
N ARG A 196 -6.43 8.58 -15.97
CA ARG A 196 -6.64 8.85 -17.40
C ARG A 196 -5.56 8.07 -18.13
N LYS A 197 -5.93 7.00 -18.84
CA LYS A 197 -5.09 6.43 -19.88
C LYS A 197 -4.76 7.56 -20.86
N LEU A 198 -3.53 8.08 -20.78
CA LEU A 198 -2.93 8.76 -21.92
C LEU A 198 -2.69 7.67 -22.95
N ILE A 199 -3.56 7.66 -23.95
CA ILE A 199 -3.38 6.95 -25.21
C ILE A 199 -2.26 7.71 -25.93
N PHE A 200 -1.11 7.07 -26.09
CA PHE A 200 -0.20 7.30 -27.21
C PHE A 200 -0.16 6.01 -28.02
#